data_AF-A0AA50E1M8-F1
#
_entry.id   AF-A0AA50E1M8-F1
#
_cell.length_a   1.000
_cell.length_b   1.000
_cell.length_c   1.000
_cell.angle_alpha   90.00
_cell.angle_beta   90.00
_cell.angle_gamma   90.00
#
_symmetry.space_group_name_H-M   'P 1'
#
loop_
_entity.id
_entity.type
_entity.pdbx_description
1 polymer ?
#
loop_
_entity_poly.entity_id
_entity_poly.type
_entity_poly.pdbx_seq_one_letter_code
_entity_poly.pdbx_strand_id
1 'polypeptide(L)'
;MPVYILLLGLGLIGIIVSGVVIFVQKRHSRFGNLMAGDVNFRSVHNFLGPILFIPLLVSATSGMGYRIGRAWLHLPKEKIGILMDIHQGSYFGFFLQVVYIVLIGLGLISILITGIQMTGIFRKRISRT
;
A
#
# COMPACT_ATOMS: atom_id res chain seq x y z
N MET A 1 -21.16 16.22 -5.35
CA MET A 1 -19.85 15.74 -5.86
C MET A 1 -19.06 15.12 -4.72
N PRO A 2 -18.44 13.93 -4.89
CA PRO A 2 -17.74 13.26 -3.80
C PRO A 2 -16.32 13.81 -3.66
N VAL A 3 -16.18 14.96 -2.98
CA VAL A 3 -14.91 15.67 -2.73
C VAL A 3 -13.82 14.75 -2.17
N TYR A 4 -14.21 13.73 -1.40
CA TYR A 4 -13.30 12.74 -0.85
C TYR A 4 -12.49 11.99 -1.91
N ILE A 5 -12.98 11.82 -3.15
CA ILE A 5 -12.23 11.13 -4.22
C ILE A 5 -10.99 11.94 -4.62
N LEU A 6 -11.10 13.26 -4.68
CA LEU A 6 -9.97 14.14 -4.97
C LEU A 6 -8.93 14.10 -3.84
N LEU A 7 -9.41 14.18 -2.60
CA LEU A 7 -8.53 14.14 -1.43
C LEU A 7 -7.76 12.83 -1.36
N LEU A 8 -8.43 11.70 -1.62
CA LEU A 8 -7.79 10.39 -1.71
C LEU A 8 -6.80 10.33 -2.88
N GLY A 9 -7.12 10.91 -4.04
CA GLY A 9 -6.23 10.95 -5.21
C GLY A 9 -4.96 11.74 -4.97
N LEU A 10 -5.08 12.94 -4.42
CA LEU A 10 -3.94 13.77 -4.03
C LEU A 10 -3.09 13.09 -2.95
N GLY A 11 -3.74 12.47 -1.96
CA GLY A 11 -3.06 11.70 -0.92
C GLY A 11 -2.28 10.51 -1.49
N LEU A 12 -2.88 9.75 -2.41
CA LEU A 12 -2.24 8.62 -3.07
C LEU A 12 -1.02 9.06 -3.89
N ILE A 13 -1.12 10.16 -4.65
CA ILE A 13 0.01 10.74 -5.38
C ILE A 13 1.13 11.12 -4.41
N GLY A 14 0.81 11.80 -3.31
CA GLY A 14 1.80 12.16 -2.29
C GLY A 14 2.52 10.95 -1.68
N ILE A 15 1.78 9.87 -1.41
CA ILE A 15 2.34 8.61 -0.89
C ILE A 15 3.23 7.91 -1.93
N ILE A 16 2.83 7.89 -3.20
CA ILE A 16 3.63 7.29 -4.28
C ILE A 16 4.93 8.06 -4.47
N VAL A 17 4.86 9.39 -4.58
CA VAL A 17 6.04 10.25 -4.79
C VAL A 17 7.02 10.12 -3.63
N SER A 18 6.53 10.22 -2.39
CA SER A 18 7.38 10.05 -1.20
C SER A 18 7.98 8.64 -1.11
N GLY A 19 7.19 7.60 -1.40
CA GLY A 19 7.65 6.22 -1.45
C GLY A 19 8.78 5.99 -2.46
N VAL A 20 8.64 6.50 -3.69
CA VAL A 20 9.66 6.41 -4.74
C VAL A 20 10.94 7.14 -4.35
N VAL A 21 10.84 8.36 -3.82
CA VAL A 21 12.01 9.14 -3.36
C VAL A 21 12.79 8.39 -2.28
N ILE A 22 12.10 7.87 -1.26
CA ILE A 22 12.73 7.11 -0.17
C ILE A 22 13.33 5.80 -0.68
N PHE A 23 12.66 5.11 -1.60
CA PHE A 23 13.13 3.85 -2.18
C PHE A 23 14.40 4.05 -3.01
N VAL A 24 14.42 5.08 -3.87
CA VAL A 24 15.60 5.43 -4.68
C VAL A 24 16.77 5.85 -3.79
N GLN A 25 16.52 6.58 -2.71
CA GLN A 25 17.54 7.03 -1.76
C GLN A 25 18.14 5.88 -0.93
N LYS A 26 17.37 4.81 -0.64
CA LYS A 26 17.79 3.69 0.22
C LYS A 26 18.64 2.61 -0.46
N ARG A 27 18.97 2.72 -1.75
CA ARG A 27 19.79 1.72 -2.47
C ARG A 27 21.24 1.60 -1.97
N HIS A 28 21.69 2.48 -1.06
CA HIS A 28 23.08 2.55 -0.57
C HIS A 28 23.33 2.00 0.85
N SER A 29 22.39 1.24 1.44
CA SER A 29 22.64 0.56 2.73
C SER A 29 22.12 -0.88 2.67
N ARG A 30 22.88 -1.71 1.96
CA ARG A 30 22.60 -3.13 1.77
C ARG A 30 22.82 -3.89 3.08
N PHE A 31 21.84 -4.74 3.37
CA PHE A 31 22.10 -6.17 3.59
C PHE A 31 23.06 -6.49 4.74
N GLY A 32 22.69 -6.11 5.95
CA GLY A 32 23.36 -6.53 7.18
C GLY A 32 22.37 -7.17 8.14
N ASN A 33 22.62 -8.44 8.47
CA ASN A 33 22.07 -9.22 9.58
C ASN A 33 20.76 -9.98 9.31
N LEU A 34 20.93 -11.11 8.63
CA LEU A 34 20.08 -12.28 8.82
C LEU A 34 20.61 -13.04 10.05
N MET A 35 19.69 -13.46 10.92
CA MET A 35 19.90 -14.32 12.12
C MET A 35 20.22 -13.61 13.45
N ALA A 36 19.18 -13.03 14.06
CA ALA A 36 19.03 -12.94 15.51
C ALA A 36 17.53 -12.89 15.83
N GLY A 37 17.10 -13.64 16.84
CA GLY A 37 15.70 -13.97 17.17
C GLY A 37 14.82 -12.84 17.71
N ASP A 38 15.00 -11.60 17.25
CA ASP A 38 14.08 -10.49 17.47
C ASP A 38 13.53 -10.03 16.12
N VAL A 39 12.20 -10.04 15.96
CA VAL A 39 11.55 -9.56 14.73
C VAL A 39 11.80 -8.05 14.58
N ASN A 40 12.85 -7.70 13.85
CA ASN A 40 13.19 -6.32 13.58
C ASN A 40 12.16 -5.74 12.61
N PHE A 41 11.22 -4.93 13.10
CA PHE A 41 10.16 -4.29 12.30
C PHE A 41 10.70 -3.57 11.05
N ARG A 42 11.91 -3.02 11.13
CA ARG A 42 12.58 -2.39 9.99
C ARG A 42 12.98 -3.39 8.91
N SER A 43 13.45 -4.58 9.29
CA SER A 43 13.79 -5.65 8.35
C SER A 43 12.54 -6.17 7.65
N VAL A 44 11.47 -6.44 8.43
CA VAL A 44 10.17 -6.89 7.91
C VAL A 44 9.59 -5.86 6.92
N HIS A 45 9.55 -4.58 7.30
CA HIS A 45 9.03 -3.53 6.43
C HIS A 45 9.85 -3.36 5.14
N ASN A 46 11.18 -3.40 5.23
CA ASN A 46 12.04 -3.26 4.06
C ASN A 46 11.91 -4.44 3.09
N PHE A 47 11.61 -5.65 3.58
CA PHE A 47 11.40 -6.84 2.76
C PHE A 47 9.99 -6.90 2.18
N LEU A 48 8.96 -6.83 3.04
CA LEU A 48 7.57 -6.94 2.63
C LEU A 48 7.08 -5.70 1.88
N GLY A 49 7.61 -4.52 2.20
CA GLY A 49 7.18 -3.24 1.63
C GLY A 49 7.16 -3.25 0.10
N PRO A 50 8.29 -3.49 -0.60
CA PRO A 50 8.32 -3.52 -2.05
C PRO A 50 7.42 -4.61 -2.67
N ILE A 51 7.33 -5.77 -2.03
CA ILE A 51 6.52 -6.90 -2.52
C ILE A 51 5.02 -6.57 -2.44
N LEU A 52 4.57 -6.01 -1.32
CA LEU A 52 3.17 -5.67 -1.08
C LEU A 52 2.78 -4.35 -1.75
N PHE A 53 3.72 -3.43 -1.95
CA PHE A 53 3.46 -2.13 -2.56
C PHE A 53 2.89 -2.25 -3.97
N ILE A 54 3.43 -3.14 -4.81
CA ILE A 54 2.96 -3.32 -6.19
C ILE A 54 1.47 -3.68 -6.23
N PRO A 55 1.01 -4.79 -5.61
CA PRO A 55 -0.39 -5.17 -5.69
C PRO A 55 -1.31 -4.20 -4.94
N LEU A 56 -0.83 -3.55 -3.86
CA LEU A 56 -1.57 -2.47 -3.19
C LEU A 56 -1.75 -1.24 -4.07
N LEU A 57 -0.71 -0.85 -4.81
CA LEU A 57 -0.75 0.28 -5.74
C LEU A 57 -1.76 0.02 -6.86
N VAL A 58 -1.72 -1.18 -7.45
CA VAL A 58 -2.66 -1.59 -8.49
C VAL A 58 -4.08 -1.59 -7.93
N SER A 59 -4.31 -2.15 -6.75
CA SER A 59 -5.64 -2.16 -6.12
C SER A 59 -6.15 -0.75 -5.82
N ALA A 60 -5.33 0.13 -5.21
CA ALA A 60 -5.73 1.49 -4.88
C ALA A 60 -6.03 2.34 -6.12
N THR A 61 -5.18 2.28 -7.14
CA THR A 61 -5.35 3.07 -8.38
C THR A 61 -6.53 2.59 -9.21
N SER A 62 -6.76 1.28 -9.31
CA SER A 62 -7.91 0.72 -10.03
C SER A 62 -9.24 1.02 -9.35
N GLY A 63 -9.33 0.87 -8.02
CA GLY A 63 -10.54 1.23 -7.26
C GLY A 63 -10.87 2.73 -7.37
N MET A 64 -9.85 3.59 -7.32
CA MET A 64 -10.01 5.03 -7.52
C MET A 64 -10.42 5.37 -8.94
N GLY A 65 -9.76 4.80 -9.95
CA GLY A 65 -10.09 4.97 -11.36
C GLY A 65 -11.53 4.55 -11.66
N TYR A 66 -11.98 3.43 -11.09
CA TYR A 66 -13.38 2.99 -11.19
C TYR A 66 -14.33 4.05 -10.64
N ARG A 67 -14.03 4.58 -9.44
CA ARG A 67 -14.91 5.56 -8.80
C ARG A 67 -14.93 6.90 -9.54
N ILE A 68 -13.78 7.39 -10.01
CA ILE A 68 -13.70 8.61 -10.85
C ILE A 68 -14.49 8.40 -12.14
N GLY A 69 -14.27 7.29 -12.84
CA GLY A 69 -14.97 6.97 -14.08
C GLY A 69 -16.49 6.94 -13.91
N ARG A 70 -16.99 6.31 -12.84
CA ARG A 70 -18.43 6.21 -12.56
C ARG A 70 -19.03 7.54 -12.09
N ALA A 71 -18.37 8.23 -11.17
CA ALA A 71 -18.96 9.37 -10.47
C ALA A 71 -18.77 10.70 -11.18
N TRP A 72 -17.72 10.84 -12.01
CA TRP A 72 -17.35 12.11 -12.62
C TRP A 72 -17.49 12.05 -14.14
N LEU A 73 -17.01 10.98 -14.75
CA LEU A 73 -17.04 10.80 -16.20
C LEU A 73 -18.33 10.11 -16.69
N HIS A 74 -19.23 9.72 -15.77
CA HIS A 74 -20.48 9.03 -16.06
C HIS A 74 -20.30 7.80 -16.96
N LEU A 75 -19.14 7.13 -16.85
CA LEU A 75 -18.83 5.98 -17.69
C LEU A 75 -19.72 4.80 -17.33
N PRO A 76 -20.22 4.06 -18.34
CA PRO A 76 -21.04 2.87 -18.12
C PRO A 76 -20.23 1.77 -17.42
N LYS A 77 -20.89 1.00 -16.55
CA LYS A 77 -20.26 -0.04 -15.72
C LYS A 77 -19.59 -1.11 -16.59
N GLU A 78 -20.18 -1.39 -17.73
CA GLU A 78 -19.74 -2.41 -18.69
C GLU A 78 -18.35 -2.08 -19.25
N LYS A 79 -18.02 -0.78 -19.40
CA LYS A 79 -16.73 -0.34 -19.93
C LYS A 79 -15.65 -0.24 -18.87
N ILE A 80 -16.02 0.12 -17.64
CA ILE A 80 -15.05 0.39 -16.56
C ILE A 80 -14.98 -0.72 -15.49
N GLY A 81 -15.83 -1.75 -15.62
CA GLY A 81 -15.89 -2.90 -14.71
C GLY A 81 -14.56 -3.63 -14.58
N ILE A 82 -13.75 -3.65 -15.65
CA ILE A 82 -12.41 -4.23 -15.64
C ILE A 82 -11.50 -3.64 -14.55
N LEU A 83 -11.67 -2.38 -14.18
CA LEU A 83 -10.93 -1.79 -13.06
C LEU A 83 -11.32 -2.42 -11.72
N MET A 84 -12.59 -2.80 -11.55
CA MET A 84 -13.02 -3.52 -10.34
C MET A 84 -12.52 -4.97 -10.34
N ASP A 85 -12.45 -5.59 -11.51
CA ASP A 85 -11.87 -6.94 -11.64
C ASP A 85 -10.39 -6.96 -11.26
N ILE A 86 -9.64 -5.95 -11.70
CA ILE A 86 -8.24 -5.73 -11.30
C ILE A 86 -8.13 -5.41 -9.81
N HIS A 87 -8.99 -4.51 -9.29
CA HIS A 87 -8.99 -4.08 -7.89
C HIS A 87 -9.10 -5.24 -6.90
N GLN A 88 -9.92 -6.24 -7.25
CA GLN A 88 -10.26 -7.39 -6.39
C GLN A 88 -9.53 -8.68 -6.79
N GLY A 89 -8.87 -8.71 -7.95
CA GLY A 89 -8.28 -9.95 -8.47
C GLY A 89 -9.31 -10.98 -8.93
N SER A 90 -10.51 -10.56 -9.37
CA SER A 90 -11.62 -11.48 -9.72
C SER A 90 -11.27 -12.39 -10.91
N TYR A 91 -10.34 -11.97 -11.77
CA TYR A 91 -9.85 -12.72 -12.93
C TYR A 91 -9.12 -14.02 -12.56
N PHE A 92 -8.76 -14.22 -11.29
CA PHE A 92 -8.19 -15.49 -10.80
C PHE A 92 -9.26 -16.54 -10.42
N GLY A 93 -10.55 -16.20 -10.50
CA GLY A 93 -11.65 -17.04 -10.03
C GLY A 93 -11.93 -16.88 -8.54
N PHE A 94 -13.07 -17.41 -8.08
CA PHE A 94 -13.65 -17.11 -6.77
C PHE A 94 -12.71 -17.39 -5.58
N PHE A 95 -12.09 -18.57 -5.54
CA PHE A 95 -11.21 -18.94 -4.41
C PHE A 95 -9.98 -18.02 -4.31
N LEU A 96 -9.29 -17.80 -5.44
CA LEU A 96 -8.09 -16.97 -5.48
C LEU A 96 -8.41 -15.48 -5.29
N GLN A 97 -9.59 -15.02 -5.70
CA GLN A 97 -10.08 -13.66 -5.40
C GLN A 97 -10.16 -13.44 -3.88
N VAL A 98 -10.75 -14.39 -3.14
CA VAL A 98 -10.83 -14.28 -1.67
C VAL A 98 -9.44 -14.27 -1.04
N VAL A 99 -8.55 -15.18 -1.47
CA VAL A 99 -7.16 -15.21 -1.01
C VAL A 99 -6.45 -13.89 -1.31
N TYR A 100 -6.61 -13.34 -2.51
CA TYR A 100 -6.03 -12.07 -2.93
C TYR A 100 -6.48 -10.92 -2.02
N ILE A 101 -7.79 -10.79 -1.77
CA ILE A 101 -8.34 -9.73 -0.91
C ILE A 101 -7.79 -9.82 0.52
N VAL A 102 -7.74 -11.03 1.07
CA VAL A 102 -7.20 -11.26 2.43
C VAL A 102 -5.71 -10.92 2.48
N LEU A 103 -4.91 -11.35 1.50
CA LEU A 103 -3.48 -11.05 1.45
C LEU A 103 -3.21 -9.56 1.30
N ILE A 104 -3.97 -8.86 0.44
CA ILE A 104 -3.89 -7.40 0.28
C ILE A 104 -4.22 -6.70 1.60
N GLY A 105 -5.32 -7.08 2.27
CA GLY A 105 -5.76 -6.47 3.53
C GLY A 105 -4.76 -6.67 4.66
N LEU A 106 -4.31 -7.91 4.87
CA LEU A 106 -3.30 -8.23 5.90
C LEU A 106 -1.94 -7.61 5.58
N GLY A 107 -1.56 -7.59 4.30
CA GLY A 107 -0.34 -6.95 3.83
C GLY A 107 -0.34 -5.45 4.13
N LEU A 108 -1.44 -4.76 3.82
CA LEU A 108 -1.62 -3.33 4.14
C LEU A 108 -1.47 -3.05 5.64
N ILE A 109 -2.15 -3.84 6.47
CA ILE A 109 -2.06 -3.70 7.94
C ILE A 109 -0.62 -3.91 8.42
N SER A 110 0.06 -4.92 7.89
CA SER A 110 1.44 -5.25 8.27
C SER A 110 2.41 -4.12 7.94
N ILE A 111 2.36 -3.57 6.73
CA ILE A 111 3.24 -2.46 6.33
C ILE A 111 2.88 -1.14 7.04
N LEU A 112 1.59 -0.95 7.38
CA LEU A 112 1.13 0.22 8.14
C LEU A 112 1.67 0.18 9.57
N ILE A 113 1.49 -0.93 10.29
CA ILE A 113 1.98 -1.10 11.67
C ILE A 113 3.49 -0.91 11.72
N THR A 114 4.21 -1.63 10.86
CA THR A 114 5.68 -1.56 10.81
C THR A 114 6.18 -0.17 10.40
N GLY A 115 5.50 0.50 9.47
CA GLY A 115 5.81 1.86 9.05
C GLY A 115 5.60 2.88 10.18
N ILE A 116 4.47 2.81 10.89
CA ILE A 116 4.17 3.67 12.05
C ILE A 116 5.22 3.51 13.14
N GLN A 117 5.62 2.28 13.49
CA GLN A 117 6.65 2.06 14.50
C GLN A 117 8.01 2.64 14.11
N MET A 118 8.33 2.67 12.82
CA MET A 118 9.56 3.28 12.31
C MET A 118 9.58 4.81 12.36
N THR A 119 8.42 5.48 12.48
CA THR A 119 8.36 6.96 12.57
C THR A 119 8.92 7.50 13.89
N GLY A 120 8.97 6.66 14.95
CA GLY A 120 9.44 7.09 16.27
C GLY A 120 8.44 7.94 17.06
N ILE A 121 7.20 8.13 16.58
CA ILE A 121 6.14 8.87 17.29
C ILE A 121 5.91 8.32 18.70
N PHE A 122 6.09 7.01 18.90
CA PHE A 122 5.93 6.34 20.19
C PHE A 122 7.23 6.22 21.02
N ARG A 123 8.35 6.80 20.57
CA ARG A 123 9.63 6.71 21.29
C ARG A 123 9.60 7.66 22.50
N LYS A 124 9.42 7.12 23.71
CA LYS A 124 9.65 7.87 24.96
C LYS A 124 11.08 8.44 24.95
N ARG A 125 11.22 9.77 24.98
CA ARG A 125 12.50 10.43 25.31
C ARG A 125 12.81 10.10 26.76
N ILE A 126 13.65 9.09 26.97
CA ILE A 126 14.28 8.92 28.27
C ILE A 126 15.27 10.09 28.39
N SER A 127 14.89 11.10 29.16
CA SER A 127 15.80 12.15 29.63
C SER A 127 16.89 11.46 30.43
N ARG A 128 18.10 11.43 29.88
CA ARG A 128 19.30 11.08 30.64
C ARG A 128 19.74 12.37 31.33
N THR A 129 19.48 12.44 32.63
CA THR A 129 20.06 13.40 33.57
C THR A 129 21.53 13.10 33.81
#